data_AF-A0A420IZM7-F1
#
_entry.id   AF-A0A420IZM7-F1
#
_cell.length_a   1.000
_cell.length_b   1.000
_cell.length_c   1.000
_cell.angle_alpha   90.00
_cell.angle_beta   90.00
_cell.angle_gamma   90.00
#
_symmetry.space_group_name_H-M   'P 1'
#
loop_
_entity.id
_entity.type
_entity.pdbx_description
1 polymer ?
#
loop_
_entity_poly.entity_id
_entity_poly.type
_entity_poly.pdbx_seq_one_letter_code
_entity_poly.pdbx_strand_id
1 'polypeptide(L)'
;MATQDFPKTTSDNDVTMKDDDALENTSDTEGYLFEEAEERIRILAGSTETAASFEFKKEDHTLGNALRFIIMKNPDVEFCGYSIPHPSEPLMCVRIQTYKGTTAIQALEKGFDDLMELCDTVAEKFMEARQQFAERMET
;
A
#
# COMPACT_ATOMS: atom_id res chain seq x y z
N MET A 1 60.04 -25.31 -18.77
CA MET A 1 58.88 -24.57 -18.22
C MET A 1 58.52 -23.54 -19.29
N ALA A 2 57.66 -23.96 -20.22
CA ALA A 2 57.42 -23.28 -21.50
C ALA A 2 56.23 -22.33 -21.38
N THR A 3 56.44 -21.07 -21.75
CA THR A 3 55.40 -20.07 -21.98
C THR A 3 54.78 -20.32 -23.35
N GLN A 4 53.50 -20.64 -23.41
CA GLN A 4 52.75 -20.79 -24.66
C GLN A 4 51.84 -19.57 -24.87
N ASP A 5 52.23 -18.76 -25.86
CA ASP A 5 51.40 -17.78 -26.56
C ASP A 5 50.18 -18.43 -27.21
N PHE A 6 49.02 -17.76 -27.13
CA PHE A 6 47.83 -18.06 -27.93
C PHE A 6 47.52 -16.89 -28.89
N PRO A 7 47.09 -17.17 -30.14
CA PRO A 7 47.17 -16.23 -31.26
C PRO A 7 45.98 -15.27 -31.36
N LYS A 8 46.23 -14.07 -31.89
CA LYS A 8 45.21 -13.14 -32.41
C LYS A 8 44.63 -13.70 -33.71
N THR A 9 43.31 -13.78 -33.80
CA THR A 9 42.60 -13.95 -35.08
C THR A 9 41.59 -12.81 -35.23
N THR A 10 41.96 -11.87 -36.09
CA THR A 10 41.06 -10.93 -36.76
C THR A 10 40.22 -11.74 -37.76
N SER A 11 38.91 -11.54 -37.76
CA SER A 11 38.06 -11.91 -38.89
C SER A 11 37.08 -10.78 -39.13
N ASP A 12 37.43 -9.93 -40.10
CA ASP A 12 36.50 -9.09 -40.82
C ASP A 12 35.40 -9.97 -41.42
N ASN A 13 34.15 -9.71 -41.05
CA ASN A 13 32.99 -10.14 -41.81
C ASN A 13 32.10 -8.91 -41.99
N ASP A 14 32.35 -8.24 -43.11
CA ASP A 14 31.51 -7.21 -43.71
C ASP A 14 30.17 -7.86 -44.12
N VAL A 15 29.09 -7.54 -43.39
CA VAL A 15 27.73 -7.96 -43.77
C VAL A 15 27.08 -6.78 -44.47
N THR A 16 27.02 -6.90 -45.79
CA THR A 16 26.38 -5.97 -46.72
C THR A 16 24.90 -5.80 -46.35
N MET A 17 24.50 -4.57 -45.97
CA MET A 17 23.10 -4.19 -45.83
C MET A 17 22.44 -4.24 -47.22
N LYS A 18 21.41 -5.07 -47.36
CA LYS A 18 20.49 -5.04 -48.50
C LYS A 18 19.18 -4.46 -47.98
N ASP A 19 18.81 -3.30 -48.50
CA ASP A 19 17.50 -2.69 -48.29
C ASP A 19 16.42 -3.63 -48.82
N ASP A 20 15.44 -3.97 -47.98
CA ASP A 20 14.13 -4.44 -48.44
C ASP A 20 13.05 -3.84 -47.52
N ASP A 21 12.06 -3.27 -48.20
CA ASP A 21 11.02 -2.36 -47.72
C ASP A 21 9.95 -3.02 -46.85
N ALA A 22 9.35 -2.19 -45.99
CA ALA A 22 7.98 -2.23 -45.47
C ALA A 22 7.52 -3.43 -44.60
N LEU A 23 7.36 -3.14 -43.31
CA LEU A 23 6.10 -3.36 -42.57
C LEU A 23 6.15 -2.53 -41.27
N GLU A 24 5.50 -1.37 -41.29
CA GLU A 24 5.05 -0.70 -40.06
C GLU A 24 4.10 -1.65 -39.33
N ASN A 25 4.53 -2.18 -38.19
CA ASN A 25 3.63 -2.77 -37.23
C ASN A 25 3.94 -2.14 -35.88
N THR A 26 3.08 -1.21 -35.48
CA THR A 26 3.10 -0.47 -34.22
C THR A 26 3.03 -1.47 -33.06
N SER A 27 4.18 -1.80 -32.47
CA SER A 27 4.31 -2.73 -31.35
C SER A 27 4.08 -2.05 -30.00
N ASP A 28 3.15 -1.10 -29.91
CA ASP A 28 2.81 -0.41 -28.66
C ASP A 28 1.41 -0.80 -28.18
N THR A 29 1.05 -2.07 -28.34
CA THR A 29 0.08 -2.69 -27.43
C THR A 29 0.89 -3.23 -26.26
N GLU A 30 1.43 -2.32 -25.45
CA GLU A 30 1.91 -2.67 -24.12
C GLU A 30 0.74 -3.35 -23.42
N GLY A 31 0.91 -4.63 -23.13
CA GLY A 31 0.00 -5.38 -22.31
C GLY A 31 -0.09 -4.67 -20.97
N TYR A 32 -1.20 -3.96 -20.76
CA TYR A 32 -1.63 -3.56 -19.44
C TYR A 32 -1.82 -4.86 -18.64
N LEU A 33 -0.76 -5.24 -17.94
CA LEU A 33 -0.82 -6.19 -16.86
C LEU A 33 -1.85 -5.63 -15.89
N PHE A 34 -3.00 -6.29 -15.82
CA PHE A 34 -3.84 -6.23 -14.64
C PHE A 34 -2.94 -6.73 -13.51
N GLU A 35 -2.40 -5.81 -12.70
CA GLU A 35 -1.91 -6.20 -11.38
C GLU A 35 -3.10 -6.88 -10.72
N GLU A 36 -3.01 -8.19 -10.53
CA GLU A 36 -3.97 -8.94 -9.73
C GLU A 36 -4.18 -8.12 -8.45
N ALA A 37 -5.44 -7.84 -8.11
CA ALA A 37 -5.77 -7.10 -6.90
C ALA A 37 -5.15 -7.84 -5.72
N GLU A 38 -3.93 -7.44 -5.33
CA GLU A 38 -3.21 -8.08 -4.24
C GLU A 38 -4.10 -7.95 -3.02
N GLU A 39 -4.52 -9.08 -2.43
CA GLU A 39 -5.25 -9.06 -1.17
C GLU A 39 -4.43 -8.30 -0.13
N ARG A 40 -4.83 -7.05 0.13
CA ARG A 40 -4.18 -6.14 1.07
C ARG A 40 -4.48 -6.51 2.51
N ILE A 41 -5.59 -7.21 2.75
CA ILE A 41 -6.09 -7.57 4.08
C ILE A 41 -6.32 -9.08 4.13
N ARG A 42 -5.82 -9.72 5.20
CA ARG A 42 -6.09 -11.13 5.50
C ARG A 42 -6.58 -11.29 6.94
N ILE A 43 -7.52 -12.19 7.15
CA ILE A 43 -7.98 -12.55 8.49
C ILE A 43 -7.20 -13.76 8.97
N LEU A 44 -6.51 -13.65 10.10
CA LEU A 44 -5.73 -14.74 10.66
C LEU A 44 -6.64 -15.77 11.36
N ALA A 45 -6.18 -17.02 11.38
CA ALA A 45 -6.86 -18.12 12.06
C ALA A 45 -6.97 -17.86 13.58
N GLY A 46 -8.09 -18.26 14.19
CA GLY A 46 -8.39 -17.94 15.59
C GLY A 46 -9.21 -16.65 15.78
N SER A 47 -9.88 -16.20 14.72
CA SER A 47 -10.87 -15.13 14.77
C SER A 47 -12.23 -15.69 15.20
N THR A 48 -12.78 -15.15 16.28
CA THR A 48 -14.18 -15.33 16.70
C THR A 48 -14.98 -14.10 16.28
N GLU A 49 -16.31 -14.17 16.34
CA GLU A 49 -17.18 -13.02 15.98
C GLU A 49 -16.83 -11.75 16.75
N THR A 50 -16.46 -11.89 18.03
CA THR A 50 -16.12 -10.77 18.92
C THR A 50 -14.63 -10.43 18.95
N ALA A 51 -13.75 -11.30 18.46
CA ALA A 51 -12.31 -11.09 18.52
C ALA A 51 -11.60 -11.61 17.27
N ALA A 52 -11.06 -10.71 16.45
CA ALA A 52 -10.39 -11.05 15.20
C ALA A 52 -8.99 -10.42 15.10
N SER A 53 -8.11 -11.10 14.35
CA SER A 53 -6.80 -10.58 13.96
C SER A 53 -6.79 -10.34 12.45
N PHE A 54 -6.44 -9.11 12.06
CA PHE A 54 -6.32 -8.67 10.68
C PHE A 54 -4.85 -8.42 10.35
N GLU A 55 -4.38 -8.96 9.25
CA GLU A 55 -3.06 -8.73 8.68
C GLU A 55 -3.20 -7.78 7.48
N PHE A 56 -2.51 -6.65 7.54
CA PHE A 56 -2.42 -5.66 6.48
C PHE A 56 -1.06 -5.75 5.81
N LYS A 57 -1.05 -5.87 4.48
CA LYS A 57 0.17 -5.88 3.67
C LYS A 57 0.50 -4.48 3.15
N LYS A 58 1.79 -4.15 3.13
CA LYS A 58 2.32 -2.86 2.64
C LYS A 58 1.85 -1.67 3.48
N GLU A 59 1.54 -1.90 4.76
CA GLU A 59 1.10 -0.88 5.72
C GLU A 59 1.98 -0.87 6.97
N ASP A 60 2.07 0.28 7.63
CA ASP A 60 2.97 0.51 8.77
C ASP A 60 2.30 1.24 9.95
N HIS A 61 3.12 1.78 10.85
CA HIS A 61 2.68 2.54 12.03
C HIS A 61 1.76 3.73 11.69
N THR A 62 1.84 4.27 10.48
CA THR A 62 1.03 5.41 10.04
C THR A 62 -0.45 5.05 10.08
N LEU A 63 -0.84 3.98 9.36
CA LEU A 63 -2.21 3.49 9.37
C LEU A 63 -2.55 2.82 10.70
N GLY A 64 -1.63 2.02 11.24
CA GLY A 64 -1.87 1.26 12.47
C GLY A 64 -2.18 2.13 13.68
N ASN A 65 -1.40 3.20 13.89
CA ASN A 65 -1.61 4.08 15.02
C ASN A 65 -2.90 4.92 14.88
N ALA A 66 -3.20 5.40 13.68
CA ALA A 66 -4.43 6.14 13.39
C ALA A 66 -5.65 5.25 13.64
N LEU A 67 -5.68 4.07 13.03
CA LEU A 67 -6.77 3.12 13.15
C LEU A 67 -6.98 2.65 14.59
N ARG A 68 -5.88 2.33 15.30
CA ARG A 68 -5.94 1.98 16.72
C ARG A 68 -6.60 3.09 17.54
N PHE A 69 -6.25 4.34 17.29
CA PHE A 69 -6.77 5.47 18.06
C PHE A 69 -8.28 5.63 17.85
N ILE A 70 -8.75 5.58 16.60
CA ILE A 70 -10.16 5.74 16.24
C ILE A 70 -10.99 4.58 16.79
N ILE A 71 -10.57 3.34 16.56
CA ILE A 71 -11.30 2.16 17.01
C ILE A 71 -11.41 2.13 18.55
N MET A 72 -10.38 2.54 19.28
CA MET A 72 -10.42 2.65 20.75
C MET A 72 -11.38 3.73 21.27
N LYS A 73 -11.86 4.65 20.44
CA LYS A 73 -12.88 5.64 20.84
C LYS A 73 -14.29 5.05 20.82
N ASN A 74 -14.51 3.97 20.10
CA ASN A 74 -15.80 3.32 20.03
C ASN A 74 -16.08 2.56 21.35
N PRO A 75 -17.16 2.89 22.10
CA PRO A 75 -17.49 2.22 23.36
C PRO A 75 -17.79 0.72 23.22
N ASP A 76 -18.11 0.26 22.01
CA ASP A 76 -18.39 -1.16 21.72
C ASP A 76 -17.11 -2.01 21.58
N VAL A 77 -15.94 -1.36 21.56
CA VAL A 77 -14.63 -2.02 21.47
C VAL A 77 -14.00 -2.11 22.86
N GLU A 78 -13.63 -3.33 23.25
CA GLU A 78 -12.93 -3.60 24.51
C GLU A 78 -11.42 -3.40 24.35
N PHE A 79 -10.87 -3.88 23.24
CA PHE A 79 -9.43 -3.84 23.00
C PHE A 79 -9.12 -3.69 21.52
N CYS A 80 -8.24 -2.75 21.20
CA CYS A 80 -7.63 -2.64 19.89
C CYS A 80 -6.12 -2.39 20.03
N GLY A 81 -5.33 -3.20 19.35
CA GLY A 81 -3.88 -3.09 19.32
C GLY A 81 -3.33 -3.47 17.97
N TYR A 82 -2.18 -2.89 17.61
CA TYR A 82 -1.46 -3.27 16.41
C TYR A 82 0.00 -3.60 16.75
N SER A 83 0.60 -4.47 15.95
CA SER A 83 1.98 -4.88 16.09
C SER A 83 2.59 -5.15 14.72
N ILE A 84 3.83 -4.73 14.52
CA ILE A 84 4.64 -5.11 13.37
C ILE A 84 5.53 -6.27 13.83
N PRO A 85 5.39 -7.49 13.27
CA PRO A 85 6.15 -8.66 13.71
C PRO A 85 7.65 -8.48 13.48
N HIS A 86 8.03 -7.85 12.36
CA HIS A 86 9.42 -7.55 12.04
C HIS A 86 9.53 -6.31 11.14
N PRO A 87 10.43 -5.35 11.41
CA PRO A 87 10.50 -4.07 10.67
C PRO A 87 10.93 -4.21 9.20
N SER A 88 11.60 -5.31 8.83
CA SER A 88 11.98 -5.57 7.43
C SER A 88 10.84 -6.13 6.58
N GLU A 89 9.73 -6.55 7.20
CA GLU A 89 8.57 -7.06 6.49
C GLU A 89 7.46 -5.99 6.57
N PRO A 90 6.91 -5.55 5.44
CA PRO A 90 5.84 -4.55 5.44
C PRO A 90 4.49 -5.22 5.75
N LEU A 91 4.40 -5.83 6.94
CA LEU A 91 3.23 -6.52 7.45
C LEU A 91 2.84 -5.89 8.78
N MET A 92 1.57 -5.52 8.90
CA MET A 92 1.00 -4.98 10.12
C MET A 92 -0.15 -5.87 10.59
N CYS A 93 -0.08 -6.33 11.83
CA CYS A 93 -1.16 -7.12 12.44
C CYS A 93 -1.97 -6.24 13.39
N VAL A 94 -3.28 -6.17 13.20
CA VAL A 94 -4.23 -5.47 14.08
C VAL A 94 -5.14 -6.50 14.76
N ARG A 95 -5.22 -6.46 16.08
CA ARG A 95 -6.11 -7.29 16.88
C ARG A 95 -7.22 -6.42 17.45
N ILE A 96 -8.47 -6.81 17.19
CA ILE A 96 -9.67 -6.14 17.72
C ILE A 96 -10.45 -7.13 18.56
N GLN A 97 -10.89 -6.69 19.74
CA GLN A 97 -11.82 -7.39 20.61
C GLN A 97 -12.96 -6.43 20.97
N THR A 98 -14.18 -6.91 20.81
CA THR A 98 -15.42 -6.14 20.96
C THR A 98 -16.27 -6.75 22.07
N TYR A 99 -17.14 -5.94 22.67
CA TYR A 99 -18.13 -6.42 23.62
C TYR A 99 -19.25 -7.20 22.93
N LYS A 100 -20.14 -7.81 23.73
CA LYS A 100 -21.30 -8.55 23.20
C LYS A 100 -22.26 -7.58 22.51
N GLY A 101 -22.40 -7.69 21.19
CA GLY A 101 -23.36 -6.92 20.40
C GLY A 101 -22.84 -6.49 19.03
N THR A 102 -21.53 -6.38 18.87
CA THR A 102 -20.88 -5.94 17.62
C THR A 102 -19.84 -6.97 17.19
N THR A 103 -19.64 -7.15 15.89
CA THR A 103 -18.59 -8.03 15.38
C THR A 103 -17.28 -7.26 15.21
N ALA A 104 -16.15 -7.96 15.32
CA ALA A 104 -14.83 -7.35 15.11
C ALA A 104 -14.67 -6.76 13.68
N ILE A 105 -15.37 -7.32 12.69
CA ILE A 105 -15.39 -6.81 11.31
C ILE A 105 -16.16 -5.50 11.23
N GLN A 106 -17.36 -5.43 11.83
CA GLN A 106 -18.14 -4.19 11.86
C GLN A 106 -17.42 -3.07 12.59
N ALA A 107 -16.72 -3.40 13.69
CA ALA A 107 -15.90 -2.43 14.40
C ALA A 107 -14.72 -1.90 13.55
N LEU A 108 -14.16 -2.75 12.69
CA LEU A 108 -13.10 -2.36 11.76
C LEU A 108 -13.64 -1.47 10.63
N GLU A 109 -14.76 -1.84 10.00
CA GLU A 109 -15.43 -1.05 8.95
C GLU A 109 -15.79 0.34 9.47
N LYS A 110 -16.50 0.40 10.61
CA LYS A 110 -16.84 1.67 11.27
C LYS A 110 -15.59 2.48 11.61
N GLY A 111 -14.51 1.82 12.04
CA GLY A 111 -13.24 2.49 12.33
C GLY A 111 -12.61 3.17 11.12
N PHE A 112 -12.78 2.61 9.91
CA PHE A 112 -12.33 3.24 8.67
C PHE A 112 -13.24 4.40 8.26
N ASP A 113 -14.56 4.24 8.37
CA ASP A 113 -15.52 5.31 8.07
C ASP A 113 -15.29 6.53 8.98
N ASP A 114 -15.16 6.32 10.28
CA ASP A 114 -14.87 7.37 11.26
C ASP A 114 -13.51 8.06 10.99
N LEU A 115 -12.51 7.31 10.50
CA LEU A 115 -11.21 7.86 10.13
C LEU A 115 -11.29 8.74 8.88
N MET A 116 -12.07 8.34 7.88
CA MET A 116 -12.30 9.15 6.67
C MET A 116 -13.03 10.45 7.02
N GLU A 117 -14.10 10.39 7.82
CA GLU A 117 -14.85 11.56 8.27
C GLU A 117 -13.98 12.57 9.05
N LEU A 118 -13.07 12.06 9.88
CA LEU A 118 -12.11 12.91 10.59
C LEU A 118 -11.19 13.63 9.61
N CYS A 119 -10.62 12.92 8.63
CA CYS A 119 -9.76 13.51 7.61
C CYS A 119 -10.47 14.61 6.83
N ASP A 120 -11.72 14.38 6.43
CA ASP A 120 -12.54 15.37 5.71
C ASP A 120 -12.77 16.62 6.57
N THR A 121 -13.19 16.43 7.83
CA THR A 121 -13.42 17.55 8.77
C THR A 121 -12.15 18.37 8.97
N VAL A 122 -10.99 17.72 9.13
CA VAL A 122 -9.70 18.41 9.31
C VAL A 122 -9.31 19.16 8.03
N ALA A 123 -9.51 18.56 6.87
CA ALA A 123 -9.21 19.19 5.58
C ALA A 123 -10.06 20.44 5.34
N GLU A 124 -11.36 20.37 5.61
CA GLU A 124 -12.29 21.50 5.52
C GLU A 124 -11.87 22.65 6.44
N LYS A 125 -11.64 22.37 7.73
CA LYS A 125 -11.23 23.39 8.71
C LYS A 125 -9.88 24.01 8.36
N PHE A 126 -8.96 23.21 7.83
CA PHE A 126 -7.67 23.71 7.36
C PHE A 126 -7.84 24.65 6.17
N MET A 127 -8.67 24.29 5.18
CA MET A 127 -8.94 25.13 4.02
C MET A 127 -9.62 26.45 4.40
N GLU A 128 -10.60 26.42 5.30
CA GLU A 128 -11.24 27.63 5.85
C GLU A 128 -10.22 28.54 6.54
N ALA A 129 -9.39 28.00 7.43
CA ALA A 129 -8.37 28.77 8.14
C ALA A 129 -7.31 29.35 7.20
N ARG A 130 -6.91 28.59 6.17
CA ARG A 130 -5.99 29.06 5.13
C ARG A 130 -6.57 30.23 4.35
N GLN A 131 -7.84 30.16 3.98
CA GLN A 131 -8.53 31.22 3.24
C GLN A 131 -8.61 32.50 4.07
N GLN A 132 -9.02 32.41 5.33
CA GLN A 132 -9.05 33.55 6.26
C GLN A 132 -7.67 34.19 6.45
N PHE A 133 -6.61 33.37 6.50
CA PHE A 133 -5.24 33.88 6.60
C PHE A 133 -4.80 34.63 5.35
N ALA A 134 -5.17 34.14 4.15
CA ALA A 134 -4.86 34.79 2.88
C ALA A 134 -5.55 36.16 2.78
N GLU A 135 -6.85 36.23 3.09
CA GLU A 135 -7.62 37.49 3.07
C GLU A 135 -7.05 38.55 4.03
N ARG A 136 -6.57 38.12 5.21
CA ARG A 136 -5.92 39.02 6.17
C ARG A 136 -4.57 39.56 5.69
N MET A 137 -3.83 38.80 4.86
CA MET A 137 -2.52 39.22 4.34
C MET A 137 -2.64 40.18 3.15
N GLU A 138 -3.78 40.17 2.45
CA GLU A 138 -4.08 41.08 1.34
C GLU A 138 -4.62 42.45 1.78
N THR A 139 -4.96 42.59 3.07
CA THR A 139 -5.44 43.84 3.69
C THR A 139 -4.31 44.55 4.44
#